data_AF-A0A4D6FTS3-F1
#
_entry.id   AF-A0A4D6FTS3-F1
#
_cell.length_a   1.000
_cell.length_b   1.000
_cell.length_c   1.000
_cell.angle_alpha   90.00
_cell.angle_beta   90.00
_cell.angle_gamma   90.00
#
_symmetry.space_group_name_H-M   'P 1'
#
loop_
_entity.id
_entity.type
_entity.pdbx_description
1 polymer ?
#
loop_
_entity_poly.entity_id
_entity_poly.type
_entity_poly.pdbx_seq_one_letter_code
_entity_poly.pdbx_strand_id
1 'polypeptide(L)'
;MLWIKRVLLGCGLLFVALFVILLTVENQQTTHFKLLGFYSPEFSIVLYMTLAFVLGGFFGLLIGMPLVARMRVRLWAIRKELAKVQRESDLLQAKLIAYSGGTVNPPLSGESV
;
A
#
# COMPACT_ATOMS: atom_id res chain seq x y z
N MET A 1 13.47 -2.40 -8.42
CA MET A 1 13.34 -2.22 -6.94
C MET A 1 12.21 -3.02 -6.30
N LEU A 2 10.99 -3.08 -6.87
CA LEU A 2 9.87 -3.85 -6.26
C LEU A 2 10.11 -5.37 -6.20
N TRP A 3 10.85 -5.93 -7.15
CA TRP A 3 11.19 -7.35 -7.18
C TRP A 3 12.12 -7.76 -6.04
N ILE A 4 13.18 -6.97 -5.76
CA ILE A 4 14.08 -7.19 -4.62
C ILE A 4 13.31 -7.20 -3.30
N LYS A 5 12.37 -6.25 -3.12
CA LYS A 5 11.55 -6.15 -1.91
C LYS A 5 10.64 -7.37 -1.75
N ARG A 6 10.05 -7.85 -2.87
CA ARG A 6 9.21 -9.06 -2.88
C ARG A 6 10.02 -10.33 -2.59
N VAL A 7 11.20 -10.46 -3.18
CA VAL A 7 12.11 -11.59 -2.93
C VAL A 7 12.58 -11.58 -1.49
N LEU A 8 12.98 -10.43 -0.94
CA LEU A 8 13.39 -10.30 0.45
C LEU A 8 12.25 -10.63 1.43
N LEU A 9 11.02 -10.17 1.14
CA LEU A 9 9.83 -10.55 1.89
C LEU A 9 9.56 -12.05 1.82
N GLY A 10 9.65 -12.65 0.63
CA GLY A 10 9.48 -14.09 0.43
C GLY A 10 10.52 -14.90 1.18
N CYS A 11 11.80 -14.55 1.08
CA CYS A 11 12.87 -15.18 1.84
C CYS A 11 12.70 -15.03 3.35
N GLY A 12 12.32 -13.84 3.82
CA GLY A 12 12.05 -13.61 5.24
C GLY A 12 10.89 -14.47 5.76
N LEU A 13 9.80 -14.54 4.99
CA LEU A 13 8.64 -15.37 5.33
C LEU A 13 9.02 -16.86 5.36
N LEU A 14 9.78 -17.32 4.37
CA LEU A 14 10.27 -18.69 4.30
C LEU A 14 11.18 -19.03 5.49
N PHE A 15 12.09 -18.13 5.85
CA PHE A 15 12.98 -18.29 7.00
C PHE A 15 12.20 -18.43 8.29
N VAL A 16 11.20 -17.56 8.51
CA VAL A 16 10.32 -17.65 9.70
C VAL A 16 9.56 -18.98 9.73
N ALA A 17 9.02 -19.42 8.58
CA ALA A 17 8.31 -20.69 8.49
C ALA A 17 9.23 -21.88 8.83
N LEU A 18 10.46 -21.90 8.28
CA LEU A 18 11.45 -22.92 8.60
C LEU A 18 11.82 -22.93 10.09
N PHE A 19 12.05 -21.74 10.66
CA PHE A 19 12.40 -21.56 12.06
C PHE A 19 11.29 -22.08 12.99
N VAL A 20 10.03 -21.78 12.68
CA VAL A 20 8.85 -22.29 13.39
C VAL A 20 8.77 -23.82 13.36
N ILE A 21 9.00 -24.41 12.18
CA ILE A 21 8.98 -25.88 12.01
C ILE A 21 10.06 -26.52 12.88
N LEU A 22 11.30 -26.00 12.81
CA LEU A 22 12.41 -26.49 13.61
C LEU A 22 12.12 -26.37 15.10
N LEU A 23 11.63 -25.21 15.55
CA LEU A 23 11.25 -25.04 16.95
C LEU A 23 10.16 -26.03 17.38
N THR A 24 9.18 -26.30 16.53
CA THR A 24 8.08 -27.22 16.86
C THR A 24 8.56 -28.66 16.98
N VAL A 25 9.46 -29.07 16.09
CA VAL A 25 10.05 -30.42 16.09
C VAL A 25 10.99 -30.62 17.26
N GLU A 26 11.77 -29.60 17.63
CA GLU A 26 12.77 -29.68 18.70
C GLU A 26 12.16 -29.47 20.09
N ASN A 27 11.09 -28.67 20.18
CA ASN A 27 10.39 -28.37 21.43
C ASN A 27 9.00 -29.03 21.43
N GLN A 28 8.99 -30.36 21.47
CA GLN A 28 7.76 -31.18 21.56
C GLN A 28 7.13 -31.20 22.96
N GLN A 29 7.62 -30.39 23.90
CA GLN A 29 6.99 -30.28 25.21
C GLN A 29 5.56 -29.78 25.08
N THR A 30 4.62 -30.68 25.37
CA THR A 30 3.20 -30.38 25.43
C THR A 30 2.90 -29.64 26.72
N THR A 31 2.07 -28.60 26.63
CA THR A 31 1.70 -27.78 27.79
C THR A 31 0.20 -27.58 27.83
N HIS A 32 -0.36 -27.66 29.04
CA HIS A 32 -1.77 -27.36 29.30
C HIS A 32 -1.90 -25.93 29.82
N PHE A 33 -2.70 -25.12 29.16
CA PHE A 33 -3.11 -23.83 29.70
C PHE A 33 -4.42 -24.01 30.46
N LYS A 34 -4.40 -23.72 31.75
CA LYS A 34 -5.61 -23.67 32.59
C LYS A 34 -6.09 -22.23 32.65
N LEU A 35 -7.27 -21.97 32.09
CA LEU A 35 -7.90 -20.65 32.11
C LEU A 35 -9.29 -20.75 32.73
N LEU A 36 -9.50 -20.14 33.90
CA LEU A 36 -10.80 -20.10 34.58
C LEU A 36 -11.47 -21.48 34.74
N GLY A 37 -10.68 -22.53 34.96
CA GLY A 37 -11.17 -23.91 35.10
C GLY A 37 -11.31 -24.69 33.79
N PHE A 38 -11.18 -24.03 32.63
CA PHE A 38 -11.08 -24.69 31.34
C PHE A 38 -9.64 -25.09 31.04
N TYR A 39 -9.49 -26.30 30.50
CA TYR A 39 -8.22 -26.83 30.02
C TYR A 39 -8.15 -26.65 28.52
N SER A 40 -7.07 -26.06 28.02
CA SER A 40 -6.80 -26.02 26.59
C SER A 40 -6.44 -27.42 26.08
N PRO A 41 -6.71 -27.76 24.81
CA PRO A 41 -6.19 -28.97 24.21
C PRO A 41 -4.66 -29.02 24.28
N GLU A 42 -4.14 -30.24 24.38
CA GLU A 42 -2.72 -30.51 24.56
C GLU A 42 -1.98 -30.29 23.24
N PHE A 43 -1.39 -29.09 23.10
CA PHE A 43 -0.57 -28.73 21.95
C PHE A 43 0.82 -28.29 22.41
N SER A 44 1.80 -28.35 21.51
CA SER A 44 3.13 -27.80 21.79
C SER A 44 3.05 -26.29 22.04
N ILE A 45 3.81 -25.82 23.03
CA ILE A 45 3.96 -24.39 23.35
C ILE A 45 4.31 -23.57 22.10
N VAL A 46 5.10 -24.18 21.20
CA VAL A 46 5.56 -23.54 19.96
C VAL A 46 4.39 -23.26 19.02
N LEU A 47 3.39 -24.15 18.99
CA LEU A 47 2.22 -23.96 18.15
C LEU A 47 1.43 -22.73 18.59
N TYR A 48 1.19 -22.57 19.90
CA TYR A 48 0.52 -21.38 20.44
C TYR A 48 1.29 -20.09 20.15
N MET A 49 2.61 -20.09 20.37
CA MET A 49 3.46 -18.93 20.10
C MET A 49 3.50 -18.57 18.61
N THR A 50 3.56 -19.57 17.74
CA THR A 50 3.51 -19.40 16.29
C THR A 50 2.17 -18.81 15.86
N LEU A 51 1.05 -19.34 16.38
CA LEU A 51 -0.27 -18.85 16.03
C LEU A 51 -0.44 -17.39 16.43
N ALA A 52 -0.02 -17.03 17.64
CA ALA A 52 -0.02 -15.65 18.12
C ALA A 52 0.86 -14.75 17.26
N PHE A 53 2.03 -15.22 16.84
CA PHE A 53 2.92 -14.48 15.94
C PHE A 53 2.29 -14.25 14.56
N VAL A 54 1.71 -15.30 13.96
CA VAL A 54 1.06 -15.21 12.64
C VAL A 54 -0.13 -14.26 12.69
N LEU A 55 -0.98 -14.38 13.72
CA LEU A 55 -2.10 -13.47 13.93
C LEU A 55 -1.61 -12.04 14.16
N GLY A 56 -0.62 -11.83 15.02
CA GLY A 56 -0.03 -10.52 15.27
C GLY A 56 0.55 -9.89 14.00
N GLY A 57 1.26 -10.67 13.18
CA GLY A 57 1.78 -10.22 11.89
C GLY A 57 0.66 -9.88 10.90
N PHE A 58 -0.39 -10.70 10.83
CA PHE A 58 -1.56 -10.46 9.98
C PHE A 58 -2.30 -9.17 10.37
N PHE A 59 -2.57 -8.99 11.67
CA PHE A 59 -3.19 -7.76 12.17
C PHE A 59 -2.29 -6.53 11.99
N GLY A 60 -0.98 -6.66 12.21
CA GLY A 60 -0.01 -5.59 11.94
C GLY A 60 -0.02 -5.15 10.47
N LEU A 61 -0.11 -6.11 9.54
CA LEU A 61 -0.22 -5.83 8.10
C LEU A 61 -1.54 -5.12 7.77
N LEU A 62 -2.66 -5.62 8.31
CA LEU A 62 -3.99 -5.03 8.13
C LEU A 62 -4.04 -3.58 8.61
N ILE A 63 -3.44 -3.27 9.75
CA ILE A 63 -3.39 -1.92 10.31
C ILE A 63 -2.48 -0.99 9.48
N GLY A 64 -1.42 -1.53 8.85
CA GLY A 64 -0.51 -0.76 7.99
C GLY A 64 -1.10 -0.39 6.62
N MET A 65 -2.02 -1.20 6.08
CA MET A 65 -2.66 -0.96 4.79
C MET A 65 -3.37 0.40 4.65
N PRO A 66 -4.23 0.86 5.58
CA PRO A 66 -4.92 2.13 5.44
C PRO A 66 -3.98 3.34 5.41
N LEU A 67 -2.83 3.28 6.09
CA LEU A 67 -1.84 4.35 6.07
C LEU A 67 -1.27 4.55 4.66
N VAL A 68 -0.88 3.45 4.02
CA VAL A 68 -0.34 3.47 2.65
C VAL A 68 -1.43 3.83 1.64
N ALA A 69 -2.66 3.34 1.83
CA ALA A 69 -3.79 3.66 0.95
C ALA A 69 -4.09 5.16 0.94
N ARG A 70 -4.13 5.80 2.12
CA ARG A 70 -4.34 7.26 2.25
C ARG A 70 -3.26 8.06 1.50
N MET A 71 -1.99 7.65 1.62
CA MET A 71 -0.89 8.29 0.90
C MET A 71 -1.03 8.16 -0.62
N ARG A 72 -1.44 6.99 -1.12
CA ARG A 72 -1.66 6.77 -2.56
C ARG A 72 -2.81 7.61 -3.12
N VAL A 73 -3.91 7.74 -2.39
CA VAL A 73 -5.05 8.59 -2.79
C VAL A 73 -4.63 10.05 -2.89
N ARG A 74 -3.88 10.57 -1.91
CA ARG A 74 -3.33 11.94 -1.96
C ARG A 74 -2.40 12.14 -3.15
N LEU A 75 -1.52 11.18 -3.41
CA LEU A 75 -0.64 11.18 -4.58
C LEU A 75 -1.42 11.23 -5.90
N TRP A 76 -2.54 10.52 -6.00
CA TRP A 76 -3.40 10.54 -7.18
C TRP A 76 -4.10 11.90 -7.36
N ALA A 77 -4.60 12.48 -6.27
CA ALA A 77 -5.21 13.81 -6.30
C ALA A 77 -4.22 14.87 -6.78
N ILE A 78 -3.02 14.91 -6.20
CA ILE A 78 -1.96 15.87 -6.58
C ILE A 78 -1.53 15.68 -8.05
N ARG A 79 -1.37 14.43 -8.51
CA ARG A 79 -1.04 14.15 -9.91
C ARG A 79 -2.13 14.65 -10.88
N LYS A 80 -3.40 14.56 -10.49
CA LYS A 80 -4.52 15.05 -11.30
C LYS A 80 -4.51 16.57 -11.40
N GLU A 81 -4.20 17.27 -10.30
CA GLU A 81 -4.07 18.73 -10.29
C GLU A 81 -2.91 19.19 -11.18
N LEU A 82 -1.74 18.55 -11.08
CA LEU A 82 -0.60 18.84 -11.95
C LEU A 82 -0.94 18.65 -13.43
N ALA A 83 -1.62 17.57 -13.78
CA ALA A 83 -2.05 17.32 -15.15
C ALA A 83 -3.03 18.38 -15.67
N LYS A 84 -3.86 18.95 -14.80
CA LYS A 84 -4.78 20.04 -15.16
C LYS A 84 -4.03 21.34 -15.40
N VAL A 85 -3.15 21.72 -14.47
CA VAL A 85 -2.33 22.93 -14.57
C VAL A 85 -1.44 22.88 -15.82
N GLN A 86 -0.85 21.73 -16.12
CA GLN A 86 -0.01 21.56 -17.31
C GLN A 86 -0.79 21.74 -18.61
N ARG A 87 -2.03 21.22 -18.69
CA ARG A 87 -2.90 21.45 -19.85
C ARG A 87 -3.27 22.93 -20.02
N GLU A 88 -3.50 23.64 -18.92
CA GLU A 88 -3.81 25.07 -18.97
C GLU A 88 -2.61 25.87 -19.54
N SER A 89 -1.38 25.55 -19.10
CA SER A 89 -0.16 26.12 -19.67
C SER A 89 0.00 25.81 -21.16
N ASP A 90 -0.22 24.56 -21.58
CA ASP A 90 -0.10 24.14 -22.98
C ASP A 90 -1.12 24.86 -23.87
N LEU A 91 -2.36 25.05 -23.38
CA LEU A 91 -3.41 25.81 -24.10
C LEU A 91 -3.07 27.29 -24.23
N LEU A 92 -2.51 27.90 -23.18
CA LEU A 92 -2.08 29.31 -23.22
C LEU A 92 -0.91 29.50 -24.18
N GLN A 93 0.06 28.58 -24.18
CA GLN A 93 1.16 28.58 -25.15
C GLN A 93 0.65 28.41 -26.58
N ALA A 94 -0.27 27.46 -26.82
CA ALA A 94 -0.88 27.26 -28.13
C ALA A 94 -1.66 28.52 -28.60
N LYS A 95 -2.40 29.17 -27.70
CA LYS A 95 -3.11 30.44 -28.00
C LYS A 95 -2.13 31.58 -28.31
N LEU A 96 -1.01 31.67 -27.57
CA LEU A 96 0.01 32.69 -27.82
C LEU A 96 0.72 32.47 -29.16
N ILE A 97 1.02 31.21 -29.52
CA ILE A 97 1.60 30.85 -30.82
C ILE A 97 0.60 31.18 -31.95
N ALA A 98 -0.69 30.89 -31.77
CA ALA A 98 -1.73 31.25 -32.73
C ALA A 98 -1.85 32.77 -32.90
N TYR A 99 -1.74 33.54 -31.81
CA TYR A 99 -1.73 35.01 -31.84
C TYR A 99 -0.46 35.57 -32.51
N SER A 100 0.71 34.98 -32.23
CA SER A 100 2.00 35.40 -32.82
C SER A 100 2.20 34.95 -34.27
N GLY A 101 1.51 33.89 -34.71
CA GLY A 101 1.62 33.30 -36.05
C GLY A 101 0.72 33.92 -37.12
N GLY A 102 -0.03 34.98 -36.79
CA GLY A 102 -0.72 35.80 -37.79
C GLY A 102 -1.84 35.10 -38.56
N THR A 103 -2.62 34.22 -37.92
CA THR A 103 -3.82 33.66 -38.56
C THR A 103 -5.11 33.97 -37.77
N VAL A 104 -5.89 34.87 -38.40
CA VAL A 104 -7.33 35.14 -38.27
C VAL A 104 -7.78 36.35 -37.42
N ASN A 105 -8.56 37.18 -38.13
CA ASN A 105 -9.30 38.38 -37.76
C ASN A 105 -10.01 38.32 -36.40
N PRO A 106 -10.13 39.46 -35.70
CA PRO A 106 -10.92 39.57 -34.49
C PRO A 106 -12.40 39.24 -34.77
N PRO A 107 -13.15 38.70 -33.78
CA PRO A 107 -14.58 38.57 -33.91
C PRO A 107 -15.17 39.97 -34.12
N LEU A 108 -15.92 40.11 -35.21
CA LEU A 108 -16.71 41.29 -35.53
C LEU A 108 -17.51 41.69 -34.29
N SER A 109 -17.41 42.97 -33.97
CA SER A 109 -18.35 43.69 -33.12
C SER A 109 -19.78 43.26 -33.43
N GLY A 110 -20.48 42.78 -32.42
CA GLY A 110 -21.93 42.72 -32.37
C GLY A 110 -22.32 42.55 -30.90
N GLU A 111 -23.15 43.38 -30.28
CA GLU A 111 -23.89 44.55 -30.71
C GLU A 111 -23.99 45.46 -29.48
N SER A 112 -23.75 46.74 -29.68
CA SER A 112 -24.24 47.80 -28.81
C SER A 112 -25.65 48.14 -29.25
N VAL A 113 -26.66 47.69 -28.50
CA VAL A 113 -27.92 48.42 -28.20
C VAL A 113 -28.42 47.95 -26.84
#